data_AF-A0A9D4FXG8-F1
#
_entry.id   AF-A0A9D4FXG8-F1
#
_cell.length_a   1.000
_cell.length_b   1.000
_cell.length_c   1.000
_cell.angle_alpha   90.00
_cell.angle_beta   90.00
_cell.angle_gamma   90.00
#
_symmetry.space_group_name_H-M   'P 1'
#
loop_
_entity.id
_entity.type
_entity.pdbx_description
1 polymer ?
#
loop_
_entity_poly.entity_id
_entity_poly.type
_entity_poly.pdbx_seq_one_letter_code
_entity_poly.pdbx_strand_id
1 'polypeptide(L)'
;MEVTMKLDQEIDQNWKQLLEAKFLMVARNPATKSAAVINKLIPEGPEEEALFKLGEDTKAQRMLESQKTLLKTPPDENERLLIHNLFLGTLDPKASTFKVPVKPECSVWMEDTLLKNLVICMPEQRNLYNKIFGGFLMRKAFELAYANACLHCKGRAKVLVVDDIAFKKSVEVGSFLFL
;
A
#
# COMPACT_ATOMS: atom_id res chain seq x y z
N MET A 1 2.77 -16.61 -5.91
CA MET A 1 4.19 -16.52 -6.29
C MET A 1 4.66 -15.13 -5.93
N GLU A 2 5.73 -15.02 -5.15
CA GLU A 2 6.38 -13.74 -4.90
C GLU A 2 7.45 -13.49 -5.96
N VAL A 3 7.56 -12.26 -6.43
CA VAL A 3 8.55 -11.84 -7.41
C VAL A 3 9.18 -10.55 -6.91
N THR A 4 10.50 -10.55 -6.75
CA THR A 4 11.27 -9.35 -6.42
C THR A 4 11.90 -8.79 -7.68
N MET A 5 11.67 -7.52 -7.96
CA MET A 5 12.25 -6.79 -9.07
C MET A 5 13.21 -5.74 -8.51
N LYS A 6 14.45 -5.75 -8.98
CA LYS A 6 15.44 -4.72 -8.71
C LYS A 6 15.69 -3.93 -9.98
N LEU A 7 15.69 -2.61 -9.86
CA LEU A 7 15.99 -1.69 -10.96
C LEU A 7 17.29 -0.97 -10.62
N ASP A 8 18.31 -1.21 -11.44
CA ASP A 8 19.60 -0.55 -11.36
C ASP A 8 19.76 0.39 -12.55
N GLN A 9 20.37 1.56 -12.32
CA GLN A 9 20.72 2.51 -13.37
C GLN A 9 22.18 2.92 -13.25
N GLU A 10 22.88 3.00 -14.38
CA GLU A 10 24.22 3.56 -14.45
C GLU A 10 24.15 5.10 -14.38
N ILE A 11 24.79 5.67 -13.36
CA ILE A 11 24.91 7.12 -13.16
C ILE A 11 26.38 7.40 -12.86
N ASP A 12 27.02 8.24 -13.68
CA ASP A 12 28.43 8.60 -13.57
C ASP A 12 29.37 7.36 -13.50
N GLN A 13 29.21 6.43 -14.45
CA GLN A 13 29.98 5.18 -14.54
C GLN A 13 29.83 4.23 -13.34
N ASN A 14 28.82 4.45 -12.47
CA ASN A 14 28.53 3.60 -11.33
C ASN A 14 27.09 3.09 -11.38
N TRP A 15 26.90 1.78 -11.24
CA TRP A 15 25.58 1.18 -11.09
C TRP A 15 25.01 1.52 -9.72
N LYS A 16 23.81 2.12 -9.69
CA LYS A 16 23.08 2.42 -8.47
C LYS A 16 21.71 1.77 -8.52
N GLN A 17 21.34 1.10 -7.44
CA GLN A 17 20.00 0.56 -7.25
C GLN A 17 19.01 1.70 -6.98
N LEU A 18 17.99 1.80 -7.83
CA LEU A 18 16.97 2.84 -7.76
C LEU A 18 15.69 2.39 -7.07
N LEU A 19 15.28 1.15 -7.34
CA LEU A 19 14.01 0.62 -6.87
C LEU A 19 14.17 -0.87 -6.58
N GLU A 20 13.62 -1.28 -5.45
CA GLU A 20 13.26 -2.67 -5.19
C GLU A 20 11.76 -2.75 -5.00
N ALA A 21 11.11 -3.66 -5.72
CA ALA A 21 9.68 -3.88 -5.62
C ALA A 21 9.38 -5.37 -5.50
N LYS A 22 8.50 -5.72 -4.55
CA LYS A 22 8.03 -7.09 -4.33
C LYS A 22 6.58 -7.21 -4.75
N PHE A 23 6.29 -8.16 -5.63
CA PHE A 23 4.96 -8.41 -6.15
C PHE A 23 4.48 -9.79 -5.73
N LEU A 24 3.26 -9.87 -5.18
CA LEU A 24 2.60 -11.14 -4.96
C LEU A 24 1.59 -11.40 -6.08
N MET A 25 1.90 -12.41 -6.89
CA MET A 25 1.11 -12.81 -8.04
C MET A 25 0.30 -14.07 -7.73
N VAL A 26 -0.96 -14.08 -8.18
CA VAL A 26 -1.88 -15.20 -8.02
C VAL A 26 -2.34 -15.65 -9.40
N ALA A 27 -2.22 -16.95 -9.68
CA ALA A 27 -2.75 -17.55 -10.88
C ALA A 27 -4.26 -17.83 -10.71
N ARG A 28 -5.04 -17.56 -11.76
CA ARG A 28 -6.49 -17.79 -11.80
C ARG A 28 -6.83 -18.67 -13.00
N ASN A 29 -7.71 -19.63 -12.81
CA ASN A 29 -8.23 -20.43 -13.92
C ASN A 29 -9.24 -19.57 -14.71
N PRO A 30 -9.08 -19.39 -16.03
CA PRO A 30 -9.94 -18.52 -16.83
C PRO A 30 -11.40 -19.02 -16.92
N ALA A 31 -11.62 -20.35 -16.90
CA ALA A 31 -12.94 -20.94 -16.99
C ALA A 31 -13.70 -20.86 -15.65
N THR A 32 -13.06 -21.28 -14.56
CA THR A 32 -13.72 -21.36 -13.23
C THR A 32 -13.59 -20.07 -12.41
N LYS A 33 -12.69 -19.15 -12.81
CA LYS A 33 -12.28 -17.95 -12.04
C LYS A 33 -11.72 -18.27 -10.65
N SER A 34 -11.45 -19.54 -10.32
CA SER A 34 -10.86 -19.96 -9.04
C SER A 34 -9.35 -19.78 -9.04
N ALA A 35 -8.72 -19.94 -7.87
CA ALA A 35 -7.27 -20.03 -7.78
C ALA A 35 -6.77 -21.21 -8.62
N ALA A 36 -5.69 -20.99 -9.38
CA ALA A 36 -5.01 -22.04 -10.13
C ALA A 36 -3.75 -22.49 -9.39
N VAL A 37 -3.36 -23.75 -9.63
CA VAL A 37 -2.13 -24.30 -9.07
C VAL A 37 -0.93 -23.67 -9.78
N ILE A 38 0.07 -23.27 -9.00
CA ILE A 38 1.34 -22.72 -9.49
C ILE A 38 2.40 -23.80 -9.35
N ASN A 39 3.18 -24.03 -10.40
CA ASN A 39 4.29 -24.98 -10.36
C ASN A 39 5.32 -24.53 -9.32
N LYS A 40 5.86 -25.48 -8.56
CA LYS A 40 6.88 -25.20 -7.55
C LYS A 40 8.19 -24.85 -8.25
N LEU A 41 8.88 -23.85 -7.71
CA LEU A 41 10.27 -23.58 -8.07
C LEU A 41 11.15 -24.60 -7.37
N ILE A 42 12.12 -25.15 -8.10
CA ILE A 42 13.18 -25.98 -7.56
C ILE A 42 14.42 -25.09 -7.62
N PRO A 43 14.88 -24.53 -6.48
CA PRO A 43 16.06 -23.67 -6.49
C PRO A 43 17.30 -24.47 -6.85
N GLU A 44 18.16 -23.89 -7.70
CA GLU A 44 19.43 -24.48 -8.10
C GLU A 44 20.59 -23.65 -7.54
N GLY A 45 21.28 -24.22 -6.56
CA GLY A 45 22.46 -23.61 -5.94
C GLY A 45 22.17 -22.69 -4.74
N PRO A 46 23.23 -22.23 -4.07
CA PRO A 46 23.10 -21.57 -2.75
C PRO A 46 22.41 -20.21 -2.82
N GLU A 47 22.53 -19.48 -3.94
CA GLU A 47 21.89 -18.17 -4.11
C GLU A 47 20.36 -18.30 -4.23
N GLU A 48 19.88 -19.19 -5.11
CA GLU A 48 18.45 -19.41 -5.29
C GLU A 48 17.80 -20.03 -4.05
N GLU A 49 18.50 -20.94 -3.36
CA GLU A 49 18.03 -21.51 -2.09
C GLU A 49 17.85 -20.43 -1.01
N ALA A 50 18.79 -19.48 -0.92
CA ALA A 50 18.70 -18.37 0.02
C ALA A 50 17.50 -17.45 -0.31
N LEU A 51 17.30 -17.13 -1.60
CA LEU A 51 16.15 -16.33 -2.05
C LEU A 51 14.82 -17.04 -1.79
N PHE A 52 14.77 -18.36 -2.02
CA PHE A 52 13.58 -19.16 -1.77
C PHE A 52 13.21 -19.15 -0.29
N LYS A 53 14.20 -19.37 0.60
CA LYS A 53 14.00 -19.31 2.05
C LYS A 53 13.54 -17.93 2.51
N LEU A 54 14.14 -16.86 1.99
CA LEU A 54 13.71 -15.49 2.28
C LEU A 54 12.23 -15.25 1.92
N GLY A 55 11.77 -15.82 0.80
CA GLY A 55 10.36 -15.77 0.40
C GLY A 55 9.43 -16.53 1.35
N GLU A 56 9.87 -17.68 1.89
CA GLU A 56 9.12 -18.43 2.90
C GLU A 56 8.99 -17.66 4.21
N ASP A 57 10.09 -17.06 4.68
CA ASP A 57 10.11 -16.22 5.89
C ASP A 57 9.20 -15.00 5.73
N THR A 58 9.29 -14.31 4.60
CA THR A 58 8.43 -13.15 4.26
C THR A 58 6.95 -13.55 4.21
N LYS A 59 6.64 -14.74 3.69
CA LYS A 59 5.28 -15.28 3.71
C LYS A 59 4.79 -15.55 5.14
N ALA A 60 5.62 -16.15 5.99
CA ALA A 60 5.27 -16.42 7.38
C ALA A 60 5.01 -15.12 8.16
N GLN A 61 5.85 -14.10 7.98
CA GLN A 61 5.67 -12.78 8.58
C GLN A 61 4.34 -12.13 8.17
N ARG A 62 4.02 -12.09 6.87
CA ARG A 62 2.72 -11.56 6.40
C ARG A 62 1.53 -12.29 6.97
N MET A 63 1.62 -13.62 7.14
CA MET A 63 0.56 -14.41 7.78
C MET A 63 0.37 -14.03 9.25
N LEU A 64 1.46 -13.78 9.97
CA LEU A 64 1.43 -13.31 11.36
C LEU A 64 0.83 -11.90 11.46
N GLU A 65 1.24 -10.97 10.61
CA GLU A 65 0.72 -9.60 10.56
C GLU A 65 -0.78 -9.55 10.25
N SER A 66 -1.24 -10.43 9.34
CA SER A 66 -2.67 -10.59 9.05
C SER A 66 -3.48 -11.07 10.27
N GLN A 67 -2.86 -11.71 11.25
CA GLN A 67 -3.51 -12.09 12.52
C GLN A 67 -3.53 -10.96 13.53
N LYS A 68 -2.52 -10.07 13.52
CA LYS A 68 -2.39 -8.90 14.41
C LYS A 68 -3.29 -7.71 14.05
N THR A 69 -4.11 -7.83 13.01
CA THR A 69 -5.01 -6.75 12.60
C THR A 69 -5.98 -6.39 13.74
N LEU A 70 -6.19 -5.09 14.00
CA LEU A 70 -7.10 -4.60 15.06
C LEU A 70 -8.57 -5.10 14.94
N LEU A 71 -8.94 -5.62 13.77
CA LEU A 71 -10.23 -6.28 13.54
C LEU A 71 -10.33 -7.67 14.21
N LYS A 72 -9.19 -8.29 14.56
CA LYS A 72 -9.09 -9.63 15.14
C LYS A 72 -8.58 -9.59 16.58
N THR A 73 -7.58 -8.76 16.83
CA THR A 73 -6.93 -8.63 18.14
C THR A 73 -7.09 -7.21 18.68
N PRO A 74 -7.37 -7.03 19.98
CA PRO A 74 -7.44 -5.68 20.56
C PRO A 74 -6.07 -4.99 20.54
N PRO A 75 -6.03 -3.65 20.65
CA PRO A 75 -4.78 -2.91 20.70
C PRO A 75 -3.93 -3.26 21.93
N ASP A 76 -2.62 -3.24 21.76
CA ASP A 76 -1.65 -3.46 22.83
C ASP A 76 -1.57 -2.25 23.79
N GLU A 77 -1.00 -2.43 24.97
CA GLU A 77 -0.84 -1.36 25.98
C GLU A 77 -0.13 -0.13 25.41
N ASN A 78 0.94 -0.35 24.65
CA ASN A 78 1.69 0.72 23.99
C ASN A 78 0.82 1.51 22.99
N GLU A 79 0.01 0.82 22.20
CA GLU A 79 -0.89 1.44 21.22
C GLU A 79 -1.99 2.24 21.91
N ARG A 80 -2.54 1.72 23.02
CA ARG A 80 -3.53 2.42 23.83
C ARG A 80 -2.97 3.69 24.44
N LEU A 81 -1.75 3.65 24.98
CA LEU A 81 -1.06 4.82 25.51
C LEU A 81 -0.81 5.86 24.41
N LEU A 82 -0.38 5.43 23.22
CA LEU A 82 -0.18 6.32 22.07
C LEU A 82 -1.47 7.04 21.67
N ILE A 83 -2.58 6.30 21.52
CA ILE A 83 -3.88 6.87 21.17
C ILE A 83 -4.34 7.85 22.26
N HIS A 84 -4.17 7.49 23.53
CA HIS A 84 -4.54 8.35 24.65
C HIS A 84 -3.74 9.67 24.63
N ASN A 85 -2.43 9.60 24.40
CA ASN A 85 -1.57 10.77 24.31
C ASN A 85 -1.95 11.67 23.13
N LEU A 86 -2.25 11.08 21.96
CA LEU A 86 -2.70 11.83 20.80
C LEU A 86 -4.03 12.55 21.10
N PHE A 87 -4.97 11.86 21.74
CA PHE A 87 -6.24 12.45 22.16
C PHE A 87 -6.04 13.61 23.13
N LEU A 88 -5.23 13.44 24.17
CA LEU A 88 -4.90 14.52 25.12
C LEU A 88 -4.25 15.72 24.43
N GLY A 89 -3.39 15.50 23.43
CA GLY A 89 -2.78 16.57 22.63
C GLY A 89 -3.79 17.39 21.81
N THR A 90 -5.00 16.88 21.59
CA THR A 90 -6.09 17.59 20.90
C THR A 90 -7.05 18.32 21.83
N LEU A 91 -6.85 18.26 23.16
CA LEU A 91 -7.70 18.93 24.14
C LEU A 91 -7.08 20.24 24.60
N ASP A 92 -7.92 21.25 24.86
CA ASP A 92 -7.48 22.47 25.54
C ASP A 92 -7.19 22.15 27.02
N PRO A 93 -5.95 22.34 27.52
CA PRO A 93 -5.62 22.13 28.94
C PRO A 93 -6.45 23.03 29.88
N LYS A 94 -7.01 24.13 29.37
CA LYS A 94 -7.80 25.10 30.14
C LYS A 94 -9.29 24.76 30.16
N ALA A 95 -9.78 23.99 29.20
CA ALA A 95 -11.19 23.58 29.16
C ALA A 95 -11.33 22.19 29.77
N SER A 96 -12.05 22.08 30.90
CA SER A 96 -12.38 20.79 31.53
C SER A 96 -13.42 19.97 30.73
N THR A 97 -13.56 20.24 29.43
CA THR A 97 -14.62 19.68 28.57
C THR A 97 -14.07 19.19 27.25
N PHE A 98 -14.50 18.00 26.84
CA PHE A 98 -14.13 17.35 25.57
C PHE A 98 -14.71 18.01 24.31
N LYS A 99 -15.34 19.18 24.42
CA LYS A 99 -16.15 19.77 23.34
C LYS A 99 -15.38 20.71 22.42
N VAL A 100 -14.19 21.17 22.83
CA VAL A 100 -13.38 22.11 22.06
C VAL A 100 -12.07 21.42 21.66
N PRO A 101 -12.03 20.77 20.48
CA PRO A 101 -10.78 20.22 19.99
C PRO A 101 -9.85 21.37 19.59
N VAL A 102 -8.65 21.37 20.16
CA VAL A 102 -7.58 22.31 19.81
C VAL A 102 -6.59 21.59 18.90
N LYS A 103 -6.14 22.31 17.89
CA LYS A 103 -5.14 21.83 16.95
C LYS A 103 -3.73 21.98 17.56
N PRO A 104 -2.91 20.91 17.59
CA PRO A 104 -1.48 21.03 17.89
C PRO A 104 -0.74 21.97 16.93
N GLU A 105 0.33 22.62 17.38
CA GLU A 105 1.13 23.50 16.52
C GLU A 105 1.60 22.78 15.24
N CYS A 106 1.60 23.50 14.11
CA CYS A 106 2.01 22.99 12.80
C CYS A 106 1.23 21.77 12.26
N SER A 107 0.06 21.43 12.82
CA SER A 107 -0.79 20.35 12.29
C SER A 107 -1.92 20.90 11.42
N VAL A 108 -2.68 20.02 10.73
CA VAL A 108 -3.90 20.31 9.95
C VAL A 108 -4.88 19.16 10.16
N TRP A 109 -6.19 19.43 10.19
CA TRP A 109 -7.17 18.36 10.24
C TRP A 109 -7.16 17.55 8.95
N MET A 110 -7.32 16.23 9.05
CA MET A 110 -7.31 15.36 7.87
C MET A 110 -8.46 15.66 6.90
N GLU A 111 -9.58 16.19 7.40
CA GLU A 111 -10.72 16.58 6.57
C GLU A 111 -10.40 17.74 5.62
N ASP A 112 -9.56 18.69 6.06
CA ASP A 112 -9.15 19.86 5.27
C ASP A 112 -8.14 19.50 4.18
N THR A 113 -7.46 18.36 4.31
CA THR A 113 -6.46 17.86 3.35
C THR A 113 -7.00 16.75 2.46
N LEU A 114 -8.32 16.53 2.46
CA LEU A 114 -8.92 15.44 1.73
C LEU A 114 -9.08 15.79 0.24
N LEU A 115 -8.41 15.01 -0.62
CA LEU A 115 -8.52 15.13 -2.08
C LEU A 115 -9.18 13.87 -2.65
N LYS A 116 -10.25 14.04 -3.43
CA LYS A 116 -11.01 12.94 -4.07
C LYS A 116 -10.87 12.98 -5.58
N ASN A 117 -10.93 11.81 -6.21
CA ASN A 117 -10.99 11.67 -7.65
C ASN A 117 -12.02 10.63 -8.08
N LEU A 118 -12.59 10.81 -9.27
CA LEU A 118 -13.52 9.86 -9.89
C LEU A 118 -12.99 9.49 -11.27
N VAL A 119 -12.79 8.20 -11.48
CA VAL A 119 -12.28 7.66 -12.74
C VAL A 119 -13.28 6.66 -13.31
N ILE A 120 -13.64 6.84 -14.59
CA ILE A 120 -14.41 5.85 -15.32
C ILE A 120 -13.43 4.79 -15.83
N CYS A 121 -13.70 3.53 -15.49
CA CYS A 121 -12.88 2.39 -15.87
C CYS A 121 -13.11 2.01 -17.33
N MET A 122 -12.32 2.56 -18.25
CA MET A 122 -12.52 2.36 -19.69
C MET A 122 -11.88 1.06 -20.21
N PRO A 123 -12.36 0.51 -21.35
CA PRO A 123 -11.85 -0.75 -21.90
C PRO A 123 -10.35 -0.77 -22.23
N GLU A 124 -9.73 0.38 -22.51
CA GLU A 124 -8.29 0.50 -22.78
C GLU A 124 -7.43 0.15 -21.55
N GLN A 125 -8.01 0.24 -20.36
CA GLN A 125 -7.33 0.00 -19.08
C GLN A 125 -7.49 -1.46 -18.60
N ARG A 126 -8.07 -2.33 -19.43
CA ARG A 126 -8.32 -3.73 -19.07
C ARG A 126 -7.07 -4.60 -19.21
N ASN A 127 -7.04 -5.68 -18.44
CA ASN A 127 -6.11 -6.78 -18.58
C ASN A 127 -6.68 -7.88 -19.50
N LEU A 128 -5.89 -8.94 -19.72
CA LEU A 128 -6.27 -10.11 -20.54
C LEU A 128 -7.56 -10.80 -20.05
N TYR A 129 -7.92 -10.65 -18.78
CA TYR A 129 -9.10 -11.24 -18.16
C TYR A 129 -10.32 -10.29 -18.13
N ASN A 130 -10.27 -9.22 -18.92
CA ASN A 130 -11.33 -8.20 -19.00
C ASN A 130 -11.65 -7.52 -17.65
N LYS A 131 -10.65 -7.39 -16.78
CA LYS A 131 -10.71 -6.60 -15.54
C LYS A 131 -9.78 -5.41 -15.65
N ILE A 132 -10.01 -4.36 -14.88
CA ILE A 132 -9.08 -3.23 -14.86
C ILE A 132 -7.72 -3.67 -14.34
N PHE A 133 -6.67 -3.26 -15.05
CA PHE A 133 -5.30 -3.63 -14.74
C PHE A 133 -4.86 -3.02 -13.40
N GLY A 134 -4.26 -3.84 -12.53
CA GLY A 134 -3.82 -3.39 -11.21
C GLY A 134 -2.81 -2.25 -11.26
N GLY A 135 -1.90 -2.25 -12.24
CA GLY A 135 -0.95 -1.15 -12.45
C GLY A 135 -1.62 0.19 -12.77
N PHE A 136 -2.76 0.17 -13.47
CA PHE A 136 -3.54 1.39 -13.70
C PHE A 136 -4.13 1.93 -12.39
N LEU A 137 -4.69 1.05 -11.55
CA LEU A 137 -5.23 1.42 -10.23
C LEU A 137 -4.13 1.99 -9.32
N MET A 138 -2.97 1.33 -9.26
CA MET A 138 -1.82 1.81 -8.46
C MET A 138 -1.35 3.17 -8.94
N ARG A 139 -1.22 3.37 -10.25
CA ARG A 139 -0.85 4.66 -10.82
C ARG A 139 -1.84 5.76 -10.43
N LYS A 140 -3.14 5.51 -10.50
CA LYS A 140 -4.15 6.53 -10.15
C LYS A 140 -4.16 6.86 -8.66
N ALA A 141 -4.01 5.87 -7.80
CA ALA A 141 -3.84 6.09 -6.36
C ALA A 141 -2.57 6.90 -6.06
N PHE A 142 -1.46 6.57 -6.73
CA PHE A 142 -0.20 7.29 -6.59
C PHE A 142 -0.28 8.74 -7.08
N GLU A 143 -0.86 8.99 -8.25
CA GLU A 143 -1.06 10.35 -8.78
C GLU A 143 -1.87 11.21 -7.80
N LEU A 144 -2.94 10.63 -7.21
CA LEU A 144 -3.77 11.31 -6.22
C LEU A 144 -3.00 11.61 -4.93
N ALA A 145 -2.27 10.62 -4.38
CA ALA A 145 -1.47 10.77 -3.17
C ALA A 145 -0.35 11.82 -3.35
N TYR A 146 0.32 11.79 -4.52
CA TYR A 146 1.34 12.76 -4.86
C TYR A 146 0.78 14.19 -4.94
N ALA A 147 -0.37 14.36 -5.61
CA ALA A 147 -1.05 15.64 -5.69
C ALA A 147 -1.44 16.16 -4.29
N ASN A 148 -2.00 15.28 -3.46
CA ASN A 148 -2.38 15.66 -2.09
C ASN A 148 -1.18 16.09 -1.25
N ALA A 149 -0.08 15.34 -1.31
CA ALA A 149 1.15 15.69 -0.61
C ALA A 149 1.71 17.04 -1.06
N CYS A 150 1.74 17.31 -2.37
CA CYS A 150 2.19 18.58 -2.92
C CYS A 150 1.31 19.76 -2.49
N LEU A 151 -0.01 19.58 -2.46
CA LEU A 151 -0.95 20.60 -2.00
C LEU A 151 -0.76 20.90 -0.51
N HIS A 152 -0.58 19.86 0.31
CA HIS A 152 -0.38 20.01 1.75
C HIS A 152 0.95 20.71 2.08
N CYS A 153 2.05 20.31 1.45
CA CYS A 153 3.35 20.91 1.70
C CYS A 153 3.58 22.24 0.95
N LYS A 154 2.65 22.64 0.08
CA LYS A 154 2.74 23.82 -0.81
C LYS A 154 4.03 23.82 -1.64
N GLY A 155 4.46 22.64 -2.08
CA GLY A 155 5.74 22.44 -2.72
C GLY A 155 5.85 21.10 -3.42
N ARG A 156 7.06 20.77 -3.87
CA ARG A 156 7.33 19.51 -4.56
C ARG A 156 7.60 18.40 -3.54
N ALA A 157 6.69 17.44 -3.43
CA ALA A 157 6.91 16.23 -2.65
C ALA A 157 7.94 15.32 -3.34
N LYS A 158 8.70 14.57 -2.54
CA LYS A 158 9.58 13.48 -2.99
C LYS A 158 9.00 12.16 -2.50
N VAL A 159 8.90 11.20 -3.41
CA VAL A 159 8.45 9.85 -3.08
C VAL A 159 9.64 9.07 -2.55
N LEU A 160 9.45 8.46 -1.37
CA LEU A 160 10.48 7.66 -0.71
C LEU A 160 10.13 6.17 -0.78
N VAL A 161 8.91 5.83 -0.39
CA VAL A 161 8.41 4.46 -0.34
C VAL A 161 6.92 4.44 -0.67
N VAL A 162 6.47 3.32 -1.22
CA VAL A 162 5.06 2.98 -1.35
C VAL A 162 4.83 1.76 -0.47
N ASP A 163 3.96 1.90 0.53
CA ASP A 163 3.59 0.81 1.42
C ASP A 163 2.78 -0.27 0.69
N ASP A 164 2.48 -1.36 1.40
CA ASP A 164 1.78 -2.51 0.85
C ASP A 164 0.42 -2.17 0.24
N ILE A 165 0.27 -2.52 -1.05
CA ILE A 165 -1.00 -2.39 -1.78
C ILE A 165 -1.65 -3.76 -1.94
N ALA A 166 -2.83 -3.92 -1.34
CA ALA A 166 -3.62 -5.14 -1.42
C ALA A 166 -4.87 -4.99 -2.31
N PHE A 167 -4.98 -5.82 -3.36
CA PHE A 167 -6.16 -5.89 -4.21
C PHE A 167 -7.22 -6.82 -3.64
N LYS A 168 -8.20 -6.27 -2.91
CA LYS A 168 -9.26 -7.05 -2.27
C LYS A 168 -10.32 -7.57 -3.25
N LYS A 169 -10.62 -6.82 -4.31
CA LYS A 169 -11.66 -7.15 -5.30
C LYS A 169 -11.22 -6.72 -6.70
N SER A 170 -11.57 -7.51 -7.71
CA SER A 170 -11.39 -7.12 -9.11
C SER A 170 -12.36 -6.03 -9.52
N VAL A 171 -11.90 -5.11 -10.36
CA VAL A 171 -12.71 -4.00 -10.89
C VAL A 171 -13.15 -4.31 -12.32
N GLU A 172 -14.43 -4.13 -12.60
CA GLU A 172 -15.02 -4.36 -13.93
C GLU A 172 -14.84 -3.14 -14.83
N VAL A 173 -14.73 -3.38 -16.14
CA VAL A 173 -14.80 -2.33 -17.15
C VAL A 173 -16.19 -1.68 -17.11
N GLY A 174 -16.22 -0.35 -17.21
CA GLY A 174 -17.43 0.48 -17.07
C GLY A 174 -17.75 0.89 -15.64
N SER A 175 -16.99 0.42 -14.64
CA SER A 175 -17.20 0.82 -13.24
C SER A 175 -16.78 2.28 -13.00
N PHE A 176 -17.42 2.92 -12.02
CA PHE A 176 -16.95 4.17 -11.45
C PHE A 176 -16.00 3.86 -10.28
N LEU A 177 -14.76 4.30 -10.40
CA LEU A 177 -13.75 4.17 -9.37
C LEU A 177 -13.65 5.49 -8.59
N PHE A 178 -14.05 5.44 -7.33
CA PHE A 178 -13.90 6.53 -6.37
C PHE A 178 -12.58 6.34 -5.63
N LEU A 179 -11.71 7.34 -5.71
CA LEU A 179 -10.40 7.38 -5.07
C LEU A 179 -10.34 8.55 -4.08
#